data_AF-A0A1Y1U6R4-F1
#
_entry.id   AF-A0A1Y1U6R4-F1
#
_cell.length_a   1.000
_cell.length_b   1.000
_cell.length_c   1.000
_cell.angle_alpha   90.00
_cell.angle_beta   90.00
_cell.angle_gamma   90.00
#
_symmetry.space_group_name_H-M   'P 1'
#
loop_
_entity.id
_entity.type
_entity.pdbx_description
1 polymer ?
#
loop_
_entity_poly.entity_id
_entity_poly.type
_entity_poly.pdbx_seq_one_letter_code
_entity_poly.pdbx_strand_id
1 'polypeptide(L)' 'MFGSHKRSHTHTSHRQNRIRGLRSAINNPRTTHAGRTEAKAELHAMGATANKPSFGTRVRHLFGLPGKSHHRNKHHRA' A
#
# COMPACT_ATOMS: atom_id res chain seq x y z
N MET A 1 19.39 -11.31 25.98
CA MET A 1 19.48 -9.94 25.41
C MET A 1 18.25 -9.73 24.51
N PHE A 2 17.24 -8.98 24.97
CA PHE A 2 15.99 -8.79 24.23
C PHE A 2 16.10 -7.56 23.33
N GLY A 3 16.23 -7.79 22.02
CA GLY A 3 16.25 -6.75 21.00
C GLY A 3 14.86 -6.14 20.83
N SER A 4 14.62 -5.04 21.53
CA SER A 4 13.45 -4.16 21.39
C SER A 4 13.44 -3.54 19.99
N HIS A 5 12.86 -4.24 19.03
CA HIS A 5 12.53 -3.69 17.71
C HIS A 5 11.45 -2.63 17.92
N LYS A 6 11.88 -1.38 18.15
CA LYS A 6 11.03 -0.21 18.05
C LYS A 6 10.46 -0.22 16.64
N ARG A 7 9.18 -0.57 16.52
CA ARG A 7 8.41 -0.36 15.29
C ARG A 7 8.42 1.14 15.08
N SER A 8 9.37 1.62 14.29
CA SER A 8 9.32 2.96 13.73
C SER A 8 8.00 3.02 12.97
N HIS A 9 7.01 3.65 13.59
CA HIS A 9 5.82 4.14 12.90
C HIS A 9 6.32 5.22 11.95
N THR A 10 6.95 4.77 10.86
CA THR A 10 7.32 5.65 9.77
C THR A 10 6.02 6.31 9.38
N HIS A 11 5.99 7.64 9.53
CA HIS A 11 4.94 8.50 9.01
C HIS A 11 4.89 8.29 7.49
N THR A 12 4.30 7.18 7.07
CA THR A 12 3.83 6.97 5.71
C THR A 12 2.96 8.19 5.47
N SER A 13 3.41 9.08 4.57
CA SER A 13 2.81 10.41 4.48
C SER A 13 1.30 10.26 4.34
N HIS A 14 0.52 11.10 5.00
CA HIS A 14 -0.95 11.04 4.99
C HIS A 14 -1.50 10.78 3.57
N ARG A 15 -0.85 11.38 2.57
CA ARG A 15 -1.06 11.14 1.14
C ARG A 15 -0.91 9.68 0.68
N GLN A 16 0.14 8.98 1.08
CA GLN A 16 0.35 7.56 0.72
C GLN A 16 -0.70 6.63 1.32
N ASN A 17 -1.14 6.89 2.56
CA ASN A 17 -2.23 6.13 3.17
C ASN A 17 -3.56 6.39 2.46
N ARG A 18 -3.83 7.65 2.08
CA ARG A 18 -5.01 8.02 1.30
C ARG A 18 -5.02 7.31 -0.07
N ILE A 19 -3.91 7.33 -0.81
CA ILE A 19 -3.77 6.59 -2.09
C ILE A 19 -4.05 5.09 -1.90
N ARG A 20 -3.54 4.46 -0.85
CA ARG A 20 -3.82 3.04 -0.55
C ARG A 20 -5.30 2.80 -0.29
N GLY A 21 -5.96 3.64 0.50
CA GLY A 21 -7.40 3.57 0.78
C GLY A 21 -8.23 3.65 -0.50
N LEU A 22 -7.94 4.63 -1.37
CA LEU A 22 -8.61 4.80 -2.65
C LEU A 22 -8.41 3.60 -3.58
N ARG A 23 -7.18 3.06 -3.66
CA ARG A 23 -6.91 1.83 -4.43
C ARG A 23 -7.73 0.65 -3.92
N SER A 24 -7.83 0.50 -2.60
CA SER A 24 -8.65 -0.55 -1.99
C SER A 24 -10.12 -0.38 -2.31
N ALA A 25 -10.65 0.85 -2.28
CA ALA A 25 -12.03 1.15 -2.64
C ALA A 25 -12.33 0.78 -4.11
N ILE A 26 -11.42 1.09 -5.04
CA ILE A 26 -11.57 0.76 -6.47
C ILE A 26 -11.68 -0.75 -6.70
N ASN A 27 -10.88 -1.54 -5.99
CA ASN A 27 -10.79 -3.00 -6.17
C ASN A 27 -11.78 -3.79 -5.30
N ASN A 28 -12.46 -3.16 -4.35
CA ASN A 28 -13.38 -3.84 -3.45
C ASN A 28 -14.75 -4.00 -4.15
N PRO A 29 -15.24 -5.24 -4.36
CA PRO A 29 -16.50 -5.50 -5.05
C PRO A 29 -17.74 -5.02 -4.26
N ARG A 30 -17.61 -4.80 -2.95
CA ARG A 30 -18.68 -4.27 -2.10
C ARG A 30 -18.87 -2.76 -2.23
N THR A 31 -17.95 -2.08 -2.91
CA THR A 31 -18.00 -0.63 -3.08
C THR A 31 -18.93 -0.29 -4.23
N THR A 32 -19.80 0.72 -4.01
CA THR A 32 -20.76 1.16 -5.02
C THR A 32 -20.06 1.63 -6.30
N HIS A 33 -20.78 1.59 -7.42
CA HIS A 33 -20.23 2.07 -8.70
C HIS A 33 -19.79 3.55 -8.60
N ALA A 34 -20.64 4.40 -8.00
CA ALA A 34 -20.32 5.80 -7.74
C ALA A 34 -19.05 5.96 -6.88
N GLY A 35 -18.96 5.22 -5.75
CA GLY A 35 -17.79 5.30 -4.87
C GLY A 35 -16.49 4.83 -5.54
N ARG A 36 -16.55 3.86 -6.47
CA ARG A 36 -15.38 3.46 -7.28
C ARG A 36 -14.99 4.54 -8.28
N THR A 37 -15.94 5.22 -8.89
CA THR A 37 -15.69 6.32 -9.84
C THR A 37 -15.06 7.53 -9.14
N GLU A 38 -15.60 7.93 -7.99
CA GLU A 38 -15.05 9.00 -7.16
C GLU A 38 -13.64 8.65 -6.68
N ALA A 39 -13.43 7.41 -6.21
CA ALA A 39 -12.10 6.97 -5.79
C ALA A 39 -11.08 7.01 -6.95
N LYS A 40 -11.49 6.68 -8.17
CA LYS A 40 -10.64 6.83 -9.37
C LYS A 40 -10.32 8.30 -9.65
N ALA A 41 -11.32 9.18 -9.60
CA ALA A 41 -11.15 10.60 -9.84
C ALA A 41 -10.22 11.25 -8.81
N GLU A 42 -10.40 10.94 -7.53
CA GLU A 42 -9.55 11.44 -6.44
C GLU A 42 -8.11 10.93 -6.57
N LEU A 43 -7.95 9.66 -6.92
CA LEU A 43 -6.63 9.07 -7.13
C LEU A 43 -5.90 9.70 -8.32
N HIS A 44 -6.64 10.06 -9.38
CA HIS A 44 -6.12 10.79 -10.53
C HIS A 44 -5.76 12.23 -10.19
N ALA A 45 -6.60 12.94 -9.43
CA ALA A 45 -6.32 14.29 -8.94
C ALA A 45 -5.07 14.34 -8.04
N MET A 46 -4.77 13.25 -7.32
CA MET A 46 -3.52 13.13 -6.58
C MET A 46 -2.29 12.90 -7.46
N GLY A 47 -2.42 12.72 -8.78
CA GLY A 47 -1.32 12.32 -9.66
C GLY A 47 -0.81 10.89 -9.37
N ALA A 48 -1.61 10.08 -8.67
CA ALA A 48 -1.33 8.68 -8.44
C ALA A 48 -2.07 7.84 -9.50
N THR A 49 -1.60 6.63 -9.77
CA THR A 49 -2.32 5.68 -10.63
C THR A 49 -2.48 4.36 -9.90
N ALA A 50 -3.65 3.73 -10.01
CA ALA A 50 -4.00 2.53 -9.25
C ALA A 50 -3.05 1.33 -9.46
N ASN A 51 -2.25 1.33 -10.54
CA ASN A 51 -1.37 0.22 -10.91
C ASN A 51 0.14 0.50 -10.84
N LYS A 52 0.61 1.65 -10.30
CA LYS A 52 2.07 1.90 -10.25
C LYS A 52 2.71 1.25 -9.02
N PRO A 53 3.73 0.38 -9.19
CA PRO A 53 4.58 -0.06 -8.10
C PRO A 53 5.29 1.16 -7.48
N SER A 54 5.56 1.10 -6.17
CA SER A 54 6.27 2.18 -5.48
C SER A 54 7.63 2.43 -6.16
N PHE A 55 8.15 3.67 -6.11
CA PHE A 55 9.45 4.00 -6.71
C PHE A 55 10.56 3.04 -6.25
N GLY A 56 10.60 2.71 -4.96
CA GLY A 56 11.54 1.72 -4.41
C GLY A 56 11.33 0.31 -4.96
N THR A 57 10.09 -0.09 -5.24
CA THR A 57 9.80 -1.36 -5.93
C THR A 57 10.33 -1.34 -7.36
N ARG A 58 10.20 -0.22 -8.08
CA ARG A 58 10.71 -0.07 -9.46
C ARG A 58 12.23 -0.11 -9.52
N VAL A 59 12.90 0.65 -8.65
CA VAL A 59 14.36 0.63 -8.53
C VAL A 59 14.84 -0.78 -8.21
N ARG A 60 14.20 -1.47 -7.26
CA ARG A 60 14.58 -2.83 -6.89
C ARG A 60 14.44 -3.82 -8.06
N HIS A 61 13.35 -3.74 -8.82
CA HIS A 61 13.17 -4.56 -10.03
C HIS A 61 14.22 -4.25 -11.10
N LEU A 62 14.62 -2.99 -11.26
CA LEU A 62 15.68 -2.61 -12.20
C LEU A 62 17.04 -3.22 -11.83
N PHE A 63 17.30 -3.42 -10.54
CA PHE A 63 18.50 -4.06 -10.01
C PHE A 63 18.34 -5.57 -9.76
N GLY A 64 17.29 -6.22 -10.27
CA GLY A 64 17.08 -7.67 -10.15
C GLY A 64 16.91 -8.18 -8.71
N LEU A 65 16.67 -7.29 -7.75
CA LEU A 65 16.60 -7.64 -6.34
C LEU A 65 15.22 -8.25 -6.00
N PRO A 66 15.17 -9.38 -5.28
CA PRO A 66 13.90 -10.05 -4.96
C PRO A 66 13.00 -9.16 -4.09
N GLY A 67 11.69 -9.27 -4.31
CA GLY A 67 10.68 -8.57 -3.51
C GLY A 67 10.82 -8.91 -2.03
N LYS A 68 10.58 -7.93 -1.14
CA LYS A 68 10.54 -8.22 0.31
C LYS A 68 9.33 -9.11 0.56
N SER A 69 9.58 -10.39 0.87
CA SER A 69 8.57 -11.32 1.33
C SER A 69 8.04 -10.83 2.69
N HIS A 70 6.77 -10.44 2.74
CA HIS A 70 6.09 -10.21 4.00
C HIS A 70 5.81 -11.57 4.63
N HIS A 71 6.75 -12.11 5.41
CA HIS A 71 6.45 -13.20 6.35
C HIS A 71 5.46 -12.66 7.38
N ARG A 72 4.15 -12.80 7.10
CA ARG A 72 3.09 -12.63 8.10
C ARG A 72 3.23 -13.79 9.07
N ASN A 73 3.98 -13.56 10.15
CA ASN A 73 4.03 -14.49 11.26
C ASN A 73 2.62 -14.57 11.86
N LYS A 74 1.86 -15.60 11.47
CA LYS A 74 0.58 -15.94 12.08
C LYS A 74 0.89 -16.49 13.47
N HIS A 75 0.95 -15.62 14.47
CA HIS A 75 0.80 -16.07 15.84
C HIS A 75 -0.65 -16.56 16.00
N HIS A 76 -0.84 -17.87 15.81
CA HIS A 76 -1.98 -18.58 16.36
C HIS A 76 -1.91 -18.40 17.88
N ARG A 77 -2.85 -17.64 18.44
CA ARG A 77 -3.15 -17.69 19.88
C ARG A 77 -4.13 -18.84 20.10
N ALA A 78 -3.69 -19.84 20.86
CA ALA A 78 -4.54 -20.84 21.49
C ALA A 78 -5.27 -20.24 22.69
#